data_AF-A0A7S3MPB7-F1
#
_entry.id   AF-A0A7S3MPB7-F1
#
_cell.length_a   1.000
_cell.length_b   1.000
_cell.length_c   1.000
_cell.angle_alpha   90.00
_cell.angle_beta   90.00
_cell.angle_gamma   90.00
#
_symmetry.space_group_name_H-M   'P 1'
#
loop_
_entity.id
_entity.type
_entity.pdbx_description
1 polymer ?
#
loop_
_entity_poly.entity_id
_entity_poly.type
_entity_poly.pdbx_seq_one_letter_code
_entity_poly.pdbx_strand_id
1 'polypeptide(L)'
;MLVGVGGSGRRSMAMFAASFHRMTTFQIEITKNYLEKDWHENIRELLRMCALEEQTVQFLFSDTQIVFESFLEDINNLLNSGEIPNLFAPEEKVQINDELMDR
;
A
#
# COMPACT_ATOMS: atom_id res chain seq x y z
N MET A 1 -4.99 -0.53 -13.30
CA MET A 1 -6.38 -0.40 -12.77
C MET A 1 -7.26 -1.47 -13.39
N LEU A 2 -8.12 -2.12 -12.60
CA LEU A 2 -9.06 -3.14 -13.08
C LEU A 2 -10.46 -2.55 -13.16
N VAL A 3 -10.97 -2.30 -14.36
CA VAL A 3 -12.31 -1.72 -14.59
C VAL A 3 -13.26 -2.80 -15.11
N GLY A 4 -14.49 -2.87 -14.58
CA GLY A 4 -15.49 -3.85 -14.99
C GLY A 4 -16.71 -3.89 -14.07
N VAL A 5 -17.77 -4.57 -14.49
CA VAL A 5 -19.01 -4.72 -13.70
C VAL A 5 -18.80 -5.58 -12.45
N GLY A 6 -19.66 -5.43 -11.44
CA GLY A 6 -19.65 -6.28 -10.24
C GLY A 6 -19.75 -7.76 -10.60
N GLY A 7 -19.03 -8.63 -9.89
CA GLY A 7 -19.04 -10.07 -10.14
C GLY A 7 -18.17 -10.56 -11.30
N SER A 8 -17.48 -9.67 -12.03
CA SER A 8 -16.57 -10.03 -13.14
C SER A 8 -15.30 -10.79 -12.74
N GLY A 9 -15.10 -11.09 -11.47
CA GLY A 9 -13.93 -11.85 -10.99
C GLY A 9 -12.61 -11.06 -10.93
N ARG A 10 -12.63 -9.72 -11.10
CA ARG A 10 -11.43 -8.85 -11.06
C ARG A 10 -10.54 -9.11 -9.85
N ARG A 11 -11.14 -9.15 -8.65
CA ARG A 11 -10.43 -9.44 -7.40
C ARG A 11 -9.85 -10.85 -7.40
N SER A 12 -10.65 -11.85 -7.74
CA SER A 12 -10.22 -13.26 -7.78
C SER A 12 -9.04 -13.46 -8.74
N MET A 13 -9.07 -12.81 -9.91
CA MET A 13 -7.98 -12.88 -10.89
C MET A 13 -6.73 -12.14 -10.41
N ALA A 14 -6.87 -10.98 -9.77
CA ALA A 14 -5.74 -10.25 -9.21
C ALA A 14 -5.04 -11.06 -8.10
N MET A 15 -5.82 -11.68 -7.21
CA MET A 15 -5.34 -12.58 -6.17
C MET A 15 -4.65 -13.81 -6.78
N PHE A 16 -5.25 -14.41 -7.82
CA PHE A 16 -4.67 -15.55 -8.53
C PHE A 16 -3.32 -15.19 -9.15
N ALA A 17 -3.22 -14.05 -9.83
CA ALA A 17 -1.98 -13.59 -10.44
C ALA A 17 -0.89 -13.34 -9.39
N ALA A 18 -1.21 -12.70 -8.26
CA ALA A 18 -0.27 -12.51 -7.16
C ALA A 18 0.22 -13.84 -6.58
N SER A 19 -0.70 -14.78 -6.32
CA SER A 19 -0.35 -16.12 -5.85
C SER A 19 0.53 -16.87 -6.84
N PHE A 20 0.23 -16.79 -8.14
CA PHE A 20 1.03 -17.40 -9.20
C PHE A 20 2.46 -16.83 -9.25
N HIS A 21 2.61 -15.52 -9.01
CA HIS A 21 3.90 -14.84 -8.93
C HIS A 21 4.54 -14.87 -7.53
N ARG A 22 3.95 -15.59 -6.56
CA ARG A 22 4.42 -15.65 -5.17
C ARG A 22 4.56 -14.28 -4.51
N MET A 23 3.71 -13.34 -4.89
CA MET A 23 3.63 -12.02 -4.27
C MET A 23 2.77 -12.11 -2.99
N THR A 24 3.17 -11.39 -1.95
CA THR A 24 2.32 -11.18 -0.78
C THR A 24 1.21 -10.20 -1.14
N THR A 25 -0.05 -10.52 -0.87
CA THR A 25 -1.14 -9.55 -1.08
C THR A 25 -1.36 -8.74 0.19
N PHE A 26 -1.21 -7.41 0.09
CA PHE A 26 -1.57 -6.47 1.13
C PHE A 26 -2.95 -5.85 0.84
N GLN A 27 -3.84 -5.86 1.83
CA GLN A 27 -5.20 -5.31 1.75
C GLN A 27 -5.49 -4.55 3.03
N ILE A 28 -6.02 -3.34 2.90
CA ILE A 28 -6.47 -2.57 4.06
C ILE A 28 -7.87 -2.99 4.49
N GLU A 29 -8.11 -2.96 5.79
CA GLU A 29 -9.43 -3.18 6.37
C GLU A 29 -10.00 -1.86 6.89
N ILE A 30 -11.07 -1.38 6.24
CA ILE A 30 -11.75 -0.17 6.66
C ILE A 30 -12.71 -0.50 7.81
N THR A 31 -12.51 0.17 8.94
CA THR A 31 -13.42 0.12 10.09
C THR A 31 -14.31 1.36 10.15
N LYS A 32 -15.36 1.34 10.98
CA LYS A 32 -16.27 2.50 11.13
C LYS A 32 -15.58 3.80 11.59
N ASN A 33 -14.47 3.66 12.32
CA ASN A 33 -13.72 4.79 12.88
C ASN A 33 -12.37 4.96 12.20
N TYR A 34 -12.23 4.49 10.95
CA TYR A 34 -10.98 4.57 10.20
C TYR A 34 -10.65 6.03 9.88
N LEU A 35 -9.43 6.45 10.25
CA LEU A 35 -8.93 7.81 10.08
C LEU A 35 -7.79 7.85 9.05
N GLU A 36 -7.45 9.05 8.58
CA GLU A 36 -6.28 9.26 7.70
C GLU A 36 -4.98 8.76 8.33
N LYS A 37 -4.84 8.84 9.66
CA LYS A 37 -3.68 8.29 10.37
C LYS A 37 -3.57 6.77 10.19
N ASP A 38 -4.69 6.05 10.21
CA ASP A 38 -4.70 4.59 10.04
C ASP A 38 -4.28 4.25 8.61
N TRP A 39 -4.71 5.03 7.62
CA TRP A 39 -4.22 4.92 6.24
C TRP A 39 -2.71 5.11 6.14
N HIS A 40 -2.16 6.19 6.71
CA HIS A 40 -0.73 6.41 6.69
C HIS A 40 0.04 5.29 7.39
N GLU A 41 -0.49 4.72 8.48
CA GLU A 41 0.11 3.55 9.12
C GLU A 41 0.15 2.33 8.18
N ASN A 42 -0.97 2.01 7.53
CA ASN A 42 -1.03 0.91 6.56
C ASN A 42 -0.04 1.11 5.40
N ILE A 43 0.13 2.34 4.91
CA ILE A 43 1.10 2.62 3.85
C ILE A 43 2.54 2.54 4.37
N ARG A 44 2.82 2.96 5.60
CA ARG A 44 4.15 2.77 6.21
C ARG A 44 4.49 1.29 6.34
N GLU A 45 3.54 0.47 6.80
CA GLU A 45 3.71 -0.99 6.88
C GLU A 45 3.98 -1.58 5.50
N LEU A 46 3.16 -1.25 4.49
CA LEU A 46 3.34 -1.70 3.11
C LEU A 46 4.76 -1.37 2.58
N LEU A 47 5.22 -0.13 2.77
CA LEU A 47 6.55 0.28 2.30
C LEU A 47 7.68 -0.41 3.06
N ARG A 48 7.52 -0.64 4.37
CA ARG A 48 8.47 -1.42 5.16
C ARG A 48 8.54 -2.88 4.73
N MET A 49 7.42 -3.53 4.44
CA MET A 49 7.43 -4.91 3.90
C MET A 49 8.22 -4.99 2.58
N CYS A 50 8.03 -4.00 1.70
CA CYS A 50 8.77 -3.94 0.44
C CYS A 50 10.26 -3.67 0.65
N ALA A 51 10.62 -2.71 1.50
CA ALA A 51 12.00 -2.24 1.65
C ALA A 51 12.82 -3.08 2.65
N LEU A 52 12.26 -3.38 3.81
CA LEU A 52 12.93 -4.03 4.94
C LEU A 52 12.69 -5.54 5.01
N GLU A 53 11.68 -6.08 4.34
CA GLU A 53 11.47 -7.53 4.30
C GLU A 53 11.77 -8.13 2.91
N GLU A 54 12.16 -7.30 1.94
CA GLU A 54 12.41 -7.67 0.54
C GLU A 54 11.24 -8.44 -0.09
N GLN A 55 10.02 -8.21 0.39
CA GLN A 55 8.84 -8.87 -0.13
C GLN A 55 8.36 -8.17 -1.40
N THR A 56 8.04 -8.97 -2.43
CA THR A 56 7.28 -8.46 -3.57
C THR A 56 5.80 -8.42 -3.19
N VAL A 57 5.24 -7.22 -3.00
CA VAL A 57 3.88 -7.04 -2.48
C VAL A 57 2.93 -6.57 -3.57
N GLN A 58 1.74 -7.19 -3.66
CA GLN A 58 0.59 -6.68 -4.39
C GLN A 58 -0.29 -5.90 -3.42
N PHE A 59 -0.39 -4.58 -3.60
CA PHE A 59 -1.40 -3.79 -2.90
C PHE A 59 -2.75 -3.87 -3.63
N LEU A 60 -3.78 -4.41 -2.97
CA LEU A 60 -5.13 -4.50 -3.51
C LEU A 60 -6.06 -3.51 -2.80
N PHE A 61 -6.51 -2.51 -3.55
CA PHE A 61 -7.33 -1.40 -3.08
C PHE A 61 -8.51 -1.15 -4.04
N SER A 62 -9.68 -0.88 -3.48
CA SER A 62 -10.92 -0.65 -4.23
C SER A 62 -11.54 0.71 -3.90
N ASP A 63 -12.42 1.17 -4.79
CA ASP A 63 -13.18 2.40 -4.64
C ASP A 63 -14.00 2.43 -3.34
N THR A 64 -14.57 1.29 -2.95
CA THR A 64 -15.33 1.17 -1.68
C THR A 64 -14.50 1.39 -0.42
N GLN A 65 -13.17 1.36 -0.51
CA GLN A 65 -12.25 1.59 0.60
C GLN A 65 -11.75 3.04 0.68
N ILE A 66 -12.15 3.91 -0.26
CA ILE A 66 -11.79 5.32 -0.25
C ILE A 66 -12.71 6.05 0.74
N VAL A 67 -12.18 6.30 1.95
CA VAL A 67 -12.91 7.05 2.99
C VAL A 67 -12.66 8.56 2.86
N PHE A 68 -11.43 8.94 2.51
CA PHE A 68 -11.01 10.33 2.33
C PHE A 68 -10.38 10.51 0.94
N GLU A 69 -10.59 11.66 0.30
CA GLU A 69 -10.00 11.96 -1.03
C GLU A 69 -8.47 11.96 -1.00
N SER A 70 -7.87 12.29 0.15
CA SER A 70 -6.43 12.24 0.42
C SER A 70 -5.80 10.88 0.12
N PHE A 71 -6.55 9.77 0.20
CA PHE A 71 -6.00 8.43 -0.13
C PHE A 71 -5.61 8.33 -1.60
N LEU A 72 -6.40 8.95 -2.50
CA LEU A 72 -6.09 8.96 -3.93
C LEU A 72 -4.91 9.87 -4.24
N GLU A 73 -4.79 11.00 -3.54
CA GLU A 73 -3.63 11.89 -3.66
C GLU A 73 -2.35 11.16 -3.24
N ASP A 74 -2.39 10.44 -2.12
CA ASP A 74 -1.27 9.65 -1.63
C ASP A 74 -0.89 8.51 -2.60
N ILE A 75 -1.86 7.78 -3.13
CA ILE A 75 -1.62 6.76 -4.17
C ILE A 75 -0.99 7.40 -5.41
N ASN A 76 -1.47 8.57 -5.83
CA ASN A 76 -0.95 9.26 -7.00
C ASN A 76 0.50 9.73 -6.77
N ASN A 77 0.82 10.25 -5.58
CA ASN A 77 2.18 10.61 -5.21
C ASN A 77 3.08 9.36 -5.22
N LEU A 78 2.65 8.27 -4.58
CA LEU A 78 3.41 7.02 -4.56
C LEU A 78 3.67 6.46 -5.96
N LEU A 79 2.70 6.56 -6.89
CA LEU A 79 2.87 6.07 -8.26
C LEU A 79 3.78 6.96 -9.13
N ASN A 80 3.78 8.29 -8.92
CA ASN A 80 4.55 9.23 -9.73
C ASN A 80 5.97 9.46 -9.21
N SER A 81 6.13 9.61 -7.90
CA SER A 81 7.41 9.93 -7.26
C SER A 81 7.98 8.81 -6.40
N GLY A 82 7.19 7.78 -6.08
CA GLY A 82 7.61 6.74 -5.14
C GLY A 82 7.58 7.19 -3.67
N GLU A 83 7.02 8.38 -3.37
CA GLU A 83 6.95 8.90 -2.01
C GLU A 83 5.61 9.57 -1.72
N ILE A 84 5.23 9.59 -0.44
CA ILE A 84 4.13 10.40 0.08
C ILE A 84 4.72 11.48 0.98
N PRO A 85 4.40 12.78 0.76
CA PRO A 85 4.91 13.86 1.58
C PRO A 85 4.56 13.67 3.07
N ASN A 86 5.52 13.93 3.96
CA ASN A 86 5.35 13.85 5.41
C ASN A 86 4.88 12.48 5.96
N LEU A 87 4.96 11.40 5.18
CA LEU A 87 4.56 10.06 5.64
C LEU A 87 5.45 9.54 6.78
N PHE A 88 6.77 9.74 6.64
CA PHE A 88 7.79 9.37 7.61
C PHE A 88 8.42 10.63 8.21
N ALA A 89 8.63 10.64 9.52
CA ALA A 89 9.39 11.69 10.18
C ALA A 89 10.86 11.67 9.70
N PRO A 90 11.58 12.81 9.71
CA PRO A 90 12.98 12.86 9.30
C PRO A 90 13.85 11.84 10.04
N GLU A 91 13.63 11.66 11.34
CA GLU A 91 14.37 10.72 12.19
C GLU A 91 14.08 9.27 11.77
N GLU A 92 12.82 8.97 11.44
CA GLU A 92 12.39 7.64 10.99
C GLU A 92 12.99 7.29 9.63
N LYS A 93 13.14 8.27 8.72
CA LYS A 93 13.81 8.07 7.43
C LYS A 93 15.29 7.72 7.61
N VAL A 94 15.98 8.38 8.54
CA VAL A 94 17.39 8.06 8.85
C VAL A 94 17.49 6.63 9.35
N GLN A 95 16.64 6.24 10.31
CA GLN A 95 16.62 4.88 10.83
C GLN A 95 16.39 3.83 9.73
N ILE A 96 15.39 4.04 8.86
CA ILE A 96 15.11 3.10 7.75
C ILE A 96 16.30 3.02 6.80
N ASN A 97 16.98 4.13 6.51
CA ASN A 97 18.16 4.12 5.65
C ASN A 97 19.34 3.39 6.27
N ASP A 98 19.56 3.55 7.58
CA ASP A 98 20.62 2.82 8.29
C ASP A 98 20.34 1.31 8.26
N GLU A 99 19.10 0.90 8.54
CA GLU A 99 18.67 -0.51 8.44
C GLU A 99 18.80 -1.08 7.01
N LEU A 100 18.63 -0.26 5.98
CA LEU A 100 18.85 -0.65 4.59
C LEU A 100 20.35 -0.77 4.24
N MET A 101 21.21 0.05 4.86
CA MET A 101 22.66 0.02 4.64
C MET A 101 23.37 -1.12 5.37
N ASP A 102 22.82 -1.58 6.49
CA ASP A 102 23.37 -2.69 7.28
C ASP A 102 23.09 -4.08 6.68
N ARG A 103 22.52 -4.15 5.47
CA ARG A 103 22.21 -5.38 4.72
C ARG A 103 23.19 -5.62 3.58
#